data_AF-A0A2T7SVS8-F1
#
_entry.id   AF-A0A2T7SVS8-F1
#
_cell.length_a   1.000
_cell.length_b   1.000
_cell.length_c   1.000
_cell.angle_alpha   90.00
_cell.angle_beta   90.00
_cell.angle_gamma   90.00
#
_symmetry.space_group_name_H-M   'P 1'
#
loop_
_entity.id
_entity.type
_entity.pdbx_description
1 polymer ?
#
loop_
_entity_poly.entity_id
_entity_poly.type
_entity_poly.pdbx_seq_one_letter_code
_entity_poly.pdbx_strand_id
1 'polypeptide(L)'
;MTDDPRTAPLREWHRLAQENTENAIVSSMFEAAVVASEPIDSFSTWLLLGTAAVGGFVVSNADQLIPLITREGFVTAGVLLVLSCVFGILAKALALRARVMKEMSARVKETFLAHLKRYEEEAERIEEGAKFWGITIQTGVRMERVLSEFYKPFPAWARWMAHRHLRRNSGDPQIKYLLLIKTINAQGMFALIQIVLFLAFLGSTFIFAAGA
;
A
#
# COMPACT_ATOMS: atom_id res chain seq x y z
N MET A 1 42.60 3.78 -13.94
CA MET A 1 42.29 2.44 -13.39
C MET A 1 43.12 1.46 -14.19
N THR A 2 44.19 0.95 -13.59
CA THR A 2 45.07 -0.04 -14.24
C THR A 2 44.41 -1.41 -14.08
N ASP A 3 44.03 -2.03 -15.19
CA ASP A 3 43.46 -3.38 -15.20
C ASP A 3 44.54 -4.43 -14.88
N ASP A 4 44.89 -4.56 -13.60
CA ASP A 4 45.80 -5.62 -13.17
C ASP A 4 45.02 -6.96 -13.11
N PRO A 5 45.40 -7.97 -13.93
CA PRO A 5 44.74 -9.28 -13.94
C PRO A 5 44.77 -10.01 -12.58
N ARG A 6 45.69 -9.66 -11.66
CA ARG A 6 45.77 -10.26 -10.32
C ARG A 6 44.61 -9.85 -9.41
N THR A 7 43.92 -8.78 -9.76
CA THR A 7 42.85 -8.17 -8.96
C THR A 7 41.46 -8.50 -9.53
N ALA A 8 41.43 -9.20 -10.67
CA ALA A 8 40.20 -9.66 -11.32
C ALA A 8 39.35 -10.58 -10.42
N PRO A 9 39.91 -11.53 -9.64
CA PRO A 9 39.10 -12.38 -8.76
C PRO A 9 38.40 -11.59 -7.64
N LEU A 10 39.07 -10.58 -7.07
CA LEU A 10 38.48 -9.71 -6.04
C LEU A 10 37.38 -8.82 -6.60
N ARG A 11 37.58 -8.29 -7.81
CA ARG A 11 36.57 -7.48 -8.50
C ARG A 11 35.35 -8.31 -8.88
N GLU A 12 35.56 -9.54 -9.34
CA GLU A 12 34.48 -10.46 -9.66
C GLU A 12 33.73 -10.93 -8.40
N TRP A 13 34.44 -11.20 -7.31
CA TRP A 13 33.81 -11.51 -6.03
C TRP A 13 32.97 -10.33 -5.52
N HIS A 14 33.48 -9.11 -5.58
CA HIS A 14 32.71 -7.91 -5.24
C HIS A 14 31.46 -7.77 -6.10
N ARG A 15 31.58 -7.93 -7.42
CA ARG A 15 30.46 -7.89 -8.35
C ARG A 15 29.39 -8.92 -7.95
N LEU A 16 29.79 -10.17 -7.75
CA LEU A 16 28.86 -11.25 -7.39
C LEU A 16 28.18 -11.01 -6.04
N ALA A 17 28.92 -10.57 -5.02
CA ALA A 17 28.36 -10.23 -3.71
C ALA A 17 27.29 -9.13 -3.82
N GLN A 18 27.62 -8.06 -4.54
CA GLN A 18 26.70 -6.94 -4.77
C GLN A 18 25.45 -7.37 -5.56
N GLU A 19 25.60 -8.15 -6.63
CA GLU A 19 24.45 -8.63 -7.41
C GLU A 19 23.57 -9.61 -6.63
N ASN A 20 24.16 -10.49 -5.82
CA ASN A 20 23.42 -11.41 -4.97
C ASN A 20 22.59 -10.66 -3.93
N THR A 21 23.16 -9.64 -3.28
CA THR A 21 22.43 -8.79 -2.33
C THR A 21 21.31 -8.02 -3.02
N GLU A 22 21.56 -7.43 -4.19
CA GLU A 22 20.54 -6.72 -4.97
C GLU A 22 19.37 -7.65 -5.34
N ASN A 23 19.66 -8.85 -5.84
CA ASN A 23 18.64 -9.85 -6.18
C ASN A 23 17.86 -10.35 -4.96
N ALA A 24 18.53 -10.52 -3.81
CA ALA A 24 17.89 -10.91 -2.56
C ALA A 24 16.92 -9.83 -2.07
N ILE A 25 17.33 -8.55 -2.14
CA ILE A 25 16.47 -7.41 -1.81
C ILE A 25 15.24 -7.38 -2.72
N VAL A 26 15.42 -7.52 -4.05
CA VAL A 26 14.31 -7.55 -5.01
C VAL A 26 13.34 -8.68 -4.69
N SER A 27 13.85 -9.88 -4.41
CA SER A 27 13.03 -11.05 -4.06
C SER A 27 12.22 -10.80 -2.79
N SER A 28 12.85 -10.27 -1.74
CA SER A 28 12.14 -9.90 -0.50
C SER A 28 11.11 -8.78 -0.69
N MET A 29 11.33 -7.85 -1.62
CA MET A 29 10.32 -6.84 -1.98
C MET A 29 9.11 -7.47 -2.67
N PHE A 30 9.30 -8.49 -3.52
CA PHE A 30 8.18 -9.23 -4.11
C PHE A 30 7.39 -10.01 -3.05
N GLU A 31 8.06 -10.72 -2.15
CA GLU A 31 7.42 -11.42 -1.04
C GLU A 31 6.63 -10.46 -0.14
N ALA A 32 7.20 -9.30 0.18
CA ALA A 32 6.53 -8.27 0.96
C ALA A 32 5.31 -7.68 0.24
N ALA A 33 5.33 -7.61 -1.10
CA ALA A 33 4.18 -7.15 -1.88
C ALA A 33 3.01 -8.14 -1.83
N VAL A 34 3.29 -9.45 -1.74
CA VAL A 34 2.26 -10.50 -1.63
C VAL A 34 1.47 -10.41 -0.32
N VAL A 35 2.06 -9.86 0.74
CA VAL A 35 1.36 -9.60 2.02
C VAL A 35 0.12 -8.72 1.83
N ALA A 36 0.07 -7.91 0.77
CA ALA A 36 -1.11 -7.11 0.45
C ALA A 36 -2.37 -7.96 0.14
N SER A 37 -2.21 -9.24 -0.23
CA SER A 37 -3.33 -10.11 -0.63
C SER A 37 -4.32 -10.35 0.50
N GLU A 38 -3.84 -10.61 1.72
CA GLU A 38 -4.71 -10.89 2.89
C GLU A 38 -5.64 -9.73 3.26
N PRO A 39 -5.16 -8.48 3.44
CA PRO A 39 -6.06 -7.37 3.75
C PRO A 39 -6.97 -7.02 2.58
N ILE A 40 -6.57 -7.27 1.32
CA ILE A 40 -7.45 -7.11 0.14
C ILE A 40 -8.58 -8.13 0.18
N ASP A 41 -8.28 -9.40 0.46
CA ASP A 41 -9.28 -10.46 0.56
C ASP A 41 -10.27 -10.21 1.71
N SER A 42 -9.74 -9.81 2.87
CA SER A 42 -10.56 -9.40 4.03
C SER A 42 -11.50 -8.25 3.68
N PHE A 43 -11.03 -7.26 2.90
CA PHE A 43 -11.86 -6.16 2.44
C PHE A 43 -12.92 -6.61 1.44
N SER A 44 -12.57 -7.48 0.48
CA SER A 44 -13.50 -8.06 -0.49
C SER A 44 -14.63 -8.84 0.19
N THR A 45 -14.28 -9.68 1.17
CA THR A 45 -15.25 -10.45 1.96
C THR A 45 -16.16 -9.53 2.77
N TRP A 46 -15.59 -8.52 3.44
CA TRP A 46 -16.38 -7.52 4.17
C TRP A 46 -17.35 -6.75 3.26
N LEU A 47 -16.89 -6.37 2.06
CA LEU A 47 -17.71 -5.67 1.08
C LEU A 47 -18.85 -6.57 0.59
N LEU A 48 -18.56 -7.84 0.27
CA LEU A 48 -19.56 -8.81 -0.17
C LEU A 48 -20.66 -8.98 0.88
N LEU A 49 -20.29 -9.20 2.15
CA LEU A 49 -21.25 -9.30 3.26
C LEU A 49 -22.07 -8.02 3.43
N GLY A 50 -21.41 -6.85 3.33
CA GLY A 50 -22.08 -5.55 3.39
C GLY A 50 -23.11 -5.37 2.27
N THR A 51 -22.75 -5.70 1.03
CA THR A 51 -23.67 -5.61 -0.12
C THR A 51 -24.83 -6.58 -0.01
N ALA A 52 -24.59 -7.82 0.43
CA ALA A 52 -25.64 -8.81 0.65
C ALA A 52 -26.60 -8.39 1.76
N ALA A 53 -26.09 -7.86 2.87
CA ALA A 53 -26.91 -7.39 3.98
C ALA A 53 -27.79 -6.19 3.58
N VAL A 54 -27.21 -5.18 2.94
CA VAL A 54 -27.95 -3.97 2.53
C VAL A 54 -28.96 -4.30 1.44
N GLY A 55 -28.54 -5.02 0.38
CA GLY A 55 -29.42 -5.41 -0.72
C GLY A 55 -30.55 -6.34 -0.25
N GLY A 56 -30.22 -7.34 0.58
CA GLY A 56 -31.19 -8.25 1.17
C GLY A 56 -32.20 -7.51 2.04
N PHE A 57 -31.75 -6.61 2.91
CA PHE A 57 -32.62 -5.81 3.78
C PHE A 57 -33.61 -4.97 2.97
N VAL A 58 -33.12 -4.22 1.96
CA VAL A 58 -33.97 -3.36 1.14
C VAL A 58 -35.00 -4.17 0.36
N VAL A 59 -34.60 -5.28 -0.27
CA VAL A 59 -35.52 -6.11 -1.07
C VAL A 59 -36.55 -6.82 -0.20
N SER A 60 -36.13 -7.43 0.91
CA SER A 60 -37.02 -8.22 1.77
C SER A 60 -38.01 -7.38 2.57
N ASN A 61 -37.71 -6.10 2.82
CA ASN A 61 -38.55 -5.23 3.64
C ASN A 61 -39.25 -4.12 2.83
N ALA A 62 -39.09 -4.09 1.50
CA ALA A 62 -39.68 -3.05 0.66
C ALA A 62 -41.21 -2.95 0.84
N ASP A 63 -41.91 -4.08 0.79
CA ASP A 63 -43.38 -4.14 0.89
C ASP A 63 -43.90 -3.69 2.26
N GLN A 64 -43.09 -3.83 3.32
CA GLN A 64 -43.44 -3.41 4.68
C GLN A 64 -43.10 -1.94 4.94
N LEU A 65 -41.99 -1.46 4.38
CA LEU A 65 -41.50 -0.10 4.61
C LEU A 65 -42.26 0.93 3.77
N ILE A 66 -42.52 0.67 2.50
CA ILE A 66 -43.23 1.62 1.61
C ILE A 66 -44.55 2.14 2.19
N PRO A 67 -45.45 1.31 2.75
CA PRO A 67 -46.69 1.81 3.36
C PRO A 67 -46.48 2.59 4.67
N LEU A 68 -45.35 2.38 5.37
CA LEU A 68 -45.06 2.99 6.67
C LEU A 68 -44.38 4.37 6.57
N ILE A 69 -43.53 4.57 5.57
CA ILE A 69 -42.76 5.82 5.39
C ILE A 69 -43.14 6.57 4.11
N THR A 70 -44.16 6.11 3.41
CA THR A 70 -44.56 6.53 2.05
C THR A 70 -43.45 6.33 1.00
N ARG A 71 -43.83 6.43 -0.27
CA ARG A 71 -42.90 6.26 -1.40
C ARG A 71 -41.79 7.31 -1.39
N GLU A 72 -42.09 8.55 -1.02
CA GLU A 72 -41.11 9.65 -0.98
C GLU A 72 -40.09 9.47 0.14
N GLY A 73 -40.55 9.03 1.33
CA GLY A 73 -39.65 8.71 2.45
C GLY A 73 -38.74 7.53 2.16
N PHE A 74 -39.27 6.48 1.53
CA PHE A 74 -38.48 5.31 1.13
C PHE A 74 -37.35 5.65 0.15
N VAL A 75 -37.63 6.48 -0.87
CA VAL A 75 -36.62 6.90 -1.85
C VAL A 75 -35.58 7.82 -1.20
N THR A 76 -36.01 8.80 -0.41
CA THR A 76 -35.10 9.76 0.24
C THR A 76 -34.16 9.06 1.23
N ALA A 77 -34.71 8.19 2.08
CA ALA A 77 -33.94 7.38 3.01
C ALA A 77 -32.99 6.43 2.25
N GLY A 78 -33.45 5.79 1.17
CA GLY A 78 -32.62 4.94 0.32
C GLY A 78 -31.41 5.67 -0.27
N VAL A 79 -31.60 6.89 -0.80
CA VAL A 79 -30.50 7.71 -1.35
C VAL A 79 -29.48 8.08 -0.27
N LEU A 80 -29.94 8.50 0.91
CA LEU A 80 -29.05 8.83 2.04
C LEU A 80 -28.24 7.61 2.50
N LEU A 81 -28.87 6.44 2.55
CA LEU A 81 -28.20 5.18 2.89
C LEU A 81 -27.14 4.81 1.85
N VAL A 82 -27.47 4.89 0.56
CA VAL A 82 -26.52 4.60 -0.53
C VAL A 82 -25.32 5.55 -0.48
N LEU A 83 -25.56 6.85 -0.30
CA LEU A 83 -24.49 7.83 -0.16
C LEU A 83 -23.61 7.52 1.05
N SER A 84 -24.20 7.19 2.20
CA SER A 84 -23.46 6.75 3.39
C SER A 84 -22.57 5.54 3.07
N CYS A 85 -23.11 4.51 2.41
CA CYS A 85 -22.34 3.34 2.00
C CYS A 85 -21.16 3.68 1.08
N VAL A 86 -21.34 4.59 0.10
CA VAL A 86 -20.26 5.03 -0.80
C VAL A 86 -19.12 5.68 0.00
N PHE A 87 -19.44 6.58 0.94
CA PHE A 87 -18.43 7.21 1.79
C PHE A 87 -17.75 6.22 2.75
N GLY A 88 -18.50 5.23 3.27
CA GLY A 88 -17.93 4.14 4.08
C GLY A 88 -16.96 3.27 3.28
N ILE A 89 -17.29 2.94 2.03
CA ILE A 89 -16.39 2.20 1.12
C ILE A 89 -15.13 3.01 0.85
N LEU A 90 -15.24 4.32 0.58
CA LEU A 90 -14.08 5.19 0.36
C LEU A 90 -13.17 5.28 1.60
N ALA A 91 -13.75 5.45 2.79
CA ALA A 91 -13.00 5.45 4.05
C ALA A 91 -12.26 4.11 4.25
N LYS A 92 -12.95 2.99 4.01
CA LYS A 92 -12.37 1.64 4.16
C LYS A 92 -11.28 1.36 3.11
N ALA A 93 -11.44 1.82 1.88
CA ALA A 93 -10.42 1.69 0.83
C ALA A 93 -9.13 2.46 1.18
N LEU A 94 -9.25 3.65 1.75
CA LEU A 94 -8.08 4.40 2.24
C LEU A 94 -7.42 3.71 3.43
N ALA A 95 -8.21 3.15 4.35
CA ALA A 95 -7.69 2.36 5.47
C ALA A 95 -6.92 1.12 4.98
N LEU A 96 -7.46 0.42 3.98
CA LEU A 96 -6.81 -0.71 3.32
C LEU A 96 -5.46 -0.29 2.72
N ARG A 97 -5.43 0.81 1.96
CA ARG A 97 -4.19 1.34 1.39
C ARG A 97 -3.15 1.65 2.46
N ALA A 98 -3.55 2.29 3.57
CA ALA A 98 -2.66 2.61 4.67
C ALA A 98 -2.11 1.34 5.35
N ARG A 99 -2.96 0.33 5.56
CA ARG A 99 -2.59 -0.97 6.14
C ARG A 99 -1.58 -1.71 5.27
N VAL A 100 -1.89 -1.88 3.97
CA VAL A 100 -0.99 -2.52 2.99
C VAL A 100 0.37 -1.82 2.96
N MET A 101 0.37 -0.49 2.89
CA MET A 101 1.61 0.27 2.85
C MET A 101 2.44 0.11 4.12
N LYS A 102 1.81 0.05 5.30
CA LYS A 102 2.47 -0.14 6.59
C LYS A 102 3.07 -1.54 6.70
N GLU A 103 2.29 -2.58 6.42
CA GLU A 103 2.72 -3.98 6.52
C GLU A 103 3.83 -4.29 5.52
N MET A 104 3.67 -3.92 4.24
CA MET A 104 4.70 -4.07 3.22
C MET A 104 5.98 -3.32 3.61
N SER A 105 5.85 -2.07 4.08
CA SER A 105 7.01 -1.28 4.51
C SER A 105 7.78 -1.89 5.69
N ALA A 106 7.07 -2.48 6.65
CA ALA A 106 7.69 -3.11 7.81
C ALA A 106 8.49 -4.34 7.39
N ARG A 107 7.89 -5.20 6.54
CA ARG A 107 8.53 -6.40 6.00
C ARG A 107 9.73 -6.09 5.13
N VAL A 108 9.63 -5.09 4.24
CA VAL A 108 10.77 -4.63 3.43
C VAL A 108 11.87 -4.09 4.34
N LYS A 109 11.55 -3.29 5.36
CA LYS A 109 12.58 -2.75 6.27
C LYS A 109 13.32 -3.86 7.02
N GLU A 110 12.60 -4.85 7.53
CA GLU A 110 13.18 -5.98 8.27
C GLU A 110 14.11 -6.81 7.38
N THR A 111 13.62 -7.24 6.21
CA THR A 111 14.41 -8.04 5.26
C THR A 111 15.58 -7.27 4.66
N PHE A 112 15.37 -5.99 4.34
CA PHE A 112 16.43 -5.11 3.82
C PHE A 112 17.57 -4.94 4.82
N LEU A 113 17.26 -4.71 6.10
CA LEU A 113 18.29 -4.59 7.14
C LEU A 113 19.07 -5.90 7.34
N ALA A 114 18.41 -7.05 7.23
CA ALA A 114 19.09 -8.35 7.30
C ALA A 114 20.06 -8.55 6.13
N HIS A 115 19.61 -8.26 4.89
CA HIS A 115 20.46 -8.37 3.69
C HIS A 115 21.59 -7.35 3.69
N LEU A 116 21.35 -6.13 4.20
CA LEU A 116 22.38 -5.09 4.28
C LEU A 116 23.48 -5.46 5.27
N LYS A 117 23.14 -5.95 6.47
CA LYS A 117 24.15 -6.41 7.45
C LYS A 117 25.03 -7.52 6.89
N ARG A 118 24.43 -8.50 6.21
CA ARG A 118 25.17 -9.57 5.56
C ARG A 118 26.11 -9.04 4.47
N TYR A 119 25.66 -8.06 3.70
CA TYR A 119 26.48 -7.40 2.69
C TYR A 119 27.60 -6.56 3.33
N GLU A 120 27.37 -5.88 4.44
CA GLU A 120 28.40 -5.14 5.19
C GLU A 120 29.52 -6.08 5.65
N GLU A 121 29.19 -7.24 6.22
CA GLU A 121 30.18 -8.26 6.62
C GLU A 121 30.99 -8.80 5.43
N GLU A 122 30.35 -9.01 4.28
CA GLU A 122 31.05 -9.44 3.06
C GLU A 122 31.89 -8.30 2.46
N ALA A 123 31.40 -7.06 2.52
CA ALA A 123 32.06 -5.87 2.04
C ALA A 123 33.32 -5.55 2.86
N GLU A 124 33.29 -5.72 4.18
CA GLU A 124 34.47 -5.55 5.05
C GLU A 124 35.58 -6.53 4.66
N ARG A 125 35.26 -7.80 4.43
CA ARG A 125 36.23 -8.82 3.97
C ARG A 125 36.83 -8.48 2.61
N ILE A 126 36.00 -7.97 1.70
CA ILE A 126 36.43 -7.52 0.38
C ILE A 126 37.33 -6.28 0.50
N GLU A 127 37.03 -5.36 1.42
CA GLU A 127 37.83 -4.16 1.66
C GLU A 127 39.19 -4.48 2.30
N GLU A 128 39.23 -5.44 3.23
CA GLU A 128 40.49 -5.98 3.77
C GLU A 128 41.35 -6.62 2.67
N GLY A 129 40.72 -7.41 1.79
CA GLY A 129 41.38 -7.93 0.59
C GLY A 129 41.87 -6.81 -0.34
N ALA A 130 41.06 -5.78 -0.55
CA ALA A 130 41.42 -4.65 -1.42
C ALA A 130 42.59 -3.82 -0.83
N LYS A 131 42.64 -3.64 0.49
CA LYS A 131 43.76 -3.01 1.22
C LYS A 131 45.06 -3.79 1.02
N PHE A 132 45.00 -5.12 1.06
CA PHE A 132 46.17 -5.97 0.77
C PHE A 132 46.71 -5.76 -0.65
N TRP A 133 45.83 -5.53 -1.63
CA TRP A 133 46.21 -5.29 -3.02
C TRP A 133 46.37 -3.80 -3.39
N GLY A 134 46.21 -2.88 -2.43
CA GLY A 134 46.34 -1.44 -2.65
C GLY A 134 45.26 -0.81 -3.54
N ILE A 135 44.08 -1.43 -3.65
CA ILE A 135 42.95 -0.94 -4.46
C ILE A 135 41.85 -0.40 -3.55
N THR A 136 41.17 0.66 -4.00
CA THR A 136 39.94 1.17 -3.38
C THR A 136 38.73 0.66 -4.18
N ILE A 137 37.83 -0.08 -3.53
CA ILE A 137 36.57 -0.56 -4.12
C ILE A 137 35.42 0.18 -3.43
N GLN A 138 34.55 0.83 -4.21
CA GLN A 138 33.32 1.41 -3.67
C GLN A 138 32.31 0.30 -3.43
N THR A 139 32.15 -0.07 -2.16
CA THR A 139 31.13 -1.01 -1.67
C THR A 139 29.82 -0.27 -1.46
N GLY A 140 28.73 -0.79 -2.01
CA GLY A 140 27.41 -0.15 -1.91
C GLY A 140 26.36 -0.83 -2.77
N VAL A 141 25.11 -0.84 -2.30
CA VAL A 141 23.98 -1.41 -3.06
C VAL A 141 23.44 -0.40 -4.05
N ARG A 142 23.26 -0.78 -5.33
CA ARG A 142 22.69 0.11 -6.36
C ARG A 142 21.17 0.06 -6.30
N MET A 143 20.59 0.99 -5.54
CA MET A 143 19.14 1.06 -5.36
C MET A 143 18.38 1.30 -6.68
N GLU A 144 19.00 1.94 -7.67
CA GLU A 144 18.42 2.12 -9.00
C GLU A 144 18.15 0.78 -9.69
N ARG A 145 19.10 -0.16 -9.59
CA ARG A 145 18.94 -1.51 -10.17
C ARG A 145 17.83 -2.26 -9.44
N VAL A 146 17.86 -2.26 -8.10
CA VAL A 146 16.84 -2.89 -7.26
C VAL A 146 15.44 -2.39 -7.64
N LEU A 147 15.24 -1.07 -7.72
CA LEU A 147 13.96 -0.50 -8.10
C LEU A 147 13.57 -0.87 -9.55
N SER A 148 14.52 -0.86 -10.48
CA SER A 148 14.25 -1.22 -11.88
C SER A 148 13.78 -2.67 -12.05
N GLU A 149 14.40 -3.61 -11.35
CA GLU A 149 14.02 -5.03 -11.38
C GLU A 149 12.71 -5.27 -10.63
N PHE A 150 12.51 -4.61 -9.48
CA PHE A 150 11.24 -4.68 -8.75
C PHE A 150 10.07 -4.16 -9.59
N TYR A 151 10.25 -3.07 -10.33
CA TYR A 151 9.20 -2.49 -11.16
C TYR A 151 8.99 -3.20 -12.50
N LYS A 152 9.92 -4.05 -12.95
CA LYS A 152 9.87 -4.76 -14.24
C LYS A 152 8.55 -5.53 -14.52
N PRO A 153 7.97 -6.29 -13.56
CA PRO A 153 6.69 -6.98 -13.79
C PRO A 153 5.47 -6.04 -13.81
N PHE A 154 5.61 -4.77 -13.43
CA PHE A 154 4.50 -3.84 -13.39
C PHE A 154 4.16 -3.30 -14.79
N PRO A 155 2.88 -3.03 -15.08
CA PRO A 155 2.48 -2.45 -16.35
C PRO A 155 3.09 -1.05 -16.54
N ALA A 156 3.26 -0.64 -17.80
CA ALA A 156 4.01 0.57 -18.15
C ALA A 156 3.47 1.85 -17.47
N TRP A 157 2.15 1.97 -17.34
CA TRP A 157 1.52 3.10 -16.65
C TRP A 157 1.87 3.15 -15.16
N ALA A 158 1.93 2.00 -14.48
CA ALA A 158 2.28 1.92 -13.06
C ALA A 158 3.75 2.26 -12.84
N ARG A 159 4.63 1.75 -13.71
CA ARG A 159 6.06 2.12 -13.72
C ARG A 159 6.26 3.61 -13.92
N TRP A 160 5.57 4.20 -14.89
CA TRP A 160 5.64 5.64 -15.15
C TRP A 160 5.20 6.46 -13.94
N MET A 161 4.09 6.10 -13.29
CA MET A 161 3.62 6.79 -12.08
C MET A 161 4.60 6.65 -10.91
N ALA A 162 5.17 5.46 -10.70
CA ALA A 162 6.16 5.22 -9.66
C ALA A 162 7.41 6.10 -9.87
N HIS A 163 7.99 6.09 -11.07
CA HIS A 163 9.15 6.94 -11.39
C HIS A 163 8.82 8.42 -11.29
N ARG A 164 7.65 8.86 -11.74
CA ARG A 164 7.21 10.26 -11.59
C ARG A 164 7.10 10.65 -10.12
N HIS A 165 6.56 9.78 -9.28
CA HIS A 165 6.43 10.03 -7.85
C HIS A 165 7.79 10.07 -7.15
N LEU A 166 8.70 9.15 -7.47
CA LEU A 166 10.06 9.13 -6.93
C LEU A 166 10.84 10.40 -7.30
N ARG A 167 10.79 10.81 -8.58
CA ARG A 167 11.47 12.03 -9.06
C ARG A 167 10.91 13.31 -8.44
N ARG A 168 9.59 13.35 -8.18
CA ARG A 168 8.94 14.52 -7.57
C ARG A 168 9.32 14.71 -6.10
N ASN A 169 9.68 13.63 -5.41
CA ASN A 169 9.86 13.64 -3.96
C ASN A 169 11.27 13.21 -3.50
N SER A 170 12.24 13.17 -4.41
CA SER A 170 13.61 12.67 -4.12
C SER A 170 14.38 13.48 -3.08
N GLY A 171 13.93 14.72 -2.77
CA GLY A 171 14.55 15.60 -1.77
C GLY A 171 13.89 15.59 -0.39
N ASP A 172 12.79 14.85 -0.21
CA ASP A 172 12.04 14.85 1.06
C ASP A 172 12.08 13.47 1.73
N PRO A 173 12.89 13.29 2.80
CA PRO A 173 13.00 12.02 3.50
C PRO A 173 11.72 11.64 4.26
N GLN A 174 10.82 12.60 4.52
CA GLN A 174 9.60 12.40 5.30
C GLN A 174 8.36 12.14 4.44
N ILE A 175 8.48 12.19 3.11
CA ILE A 175 7.34 12.11 2.19
C ILE A 175 6.43 10.89 2.45
N LYS A 176 7.02 9.75 2.82
CA LYS A 176 6.30 8.52 3.16
C LYS A 176 5.34 8.74 4.33
N TYR A 177 5.80 9.41 5.38
CA TYR A 177 5.00 9.69 6.56
C TYR A 177 3.91 10.72 6.27
N LEU A 178 4.23 11.75 5.48
CA LEU A 178 3.27 12.76 5.05
C LEU A 178 2.12 12.16 4.23
N LEU A 179 2.43 11.22 3.32
CA LEU A 179 1.41 10.53 2.53
C LEU A 179 0.49 9.69 3.42
N LEU A 180 1.06 9.00 4.42
CA LEU A 180 0.30 8.19 5.36
C LEU A 180 -0.65 9.05 6.21
N ILE A 181 -0.16 10.16 6.76
CA ILE A 181 -0.97 11.10 7.54
C ILE A 181 -2.10 11.71 6.70
N LYS A 182 -1.81 12.12 5.44
CA LYS A 182 -2.86 12.61 4.52
C LYS A 182 -3.92 11.55 4.26
N THR A 183 -3.52 10.29 4.12
CA THR A 183 -4.45 9.16 3.91
C THR A 183 -5.33 8.93 5.14
N ILE A 184 -4.75 8.98 6.35
CA ILE A 184 -5.48 8.83 7.62
C ILE A 184 -6.48 9.98 7.80
N ASN A 185 -6.07 11.22 7.52
CA ASN A 185 -6.97 12.38 7.63
C ASN A 185 -8.13 12.28 6.64
N ALA A 186 -7.87 11.90 5.39
CA ALA A 186 -8.92 11.69 4.40
C ALA A 186 -9.86 10.53 4.80
N GLN A 187 -9.32 9.43 5.31
CA GLN A 187 -10.12 8.32 5.87
C GLN A 187 -11.05 8.82 6.98
N GLY A 188 -10.52 9.59 7.94
CA GLY A 188 -11.31 10.15 9.04
C GLY A 188 -12.43 11.07 8.56
N MET A 189 -12.14 11.93 7.59
CA MET A 189 -13.12 12.82 6.98
C MET A 189 -14.26 12.04 6.30
N PHE A 190 -13.95 11.02 5.50
CA PHE A 190 -14.98 10.21 4.85
C PHE A 190 -15.80 9.38 5.85
N ALA A 191 -15.17 8.87 6.91
CA ALA A 191 -15.88 8.19 7.99
C ALA A 191 -16.84 9.14 8.73
N LEU A 192 -16.45 10.39 8.96
CA LEU A 192 -17.33 11.40 9.56
C LEU A 192 -18.53 11.69 8.66
N ILE A 193 -18.31 11.89 7.35
CA ILE A 193 -19.39 12.12 6.38
C ILE A 193 -20.34 10.91 6.34
N GLN A 194 -19.81 9.69 6.35
CA GLN A 194 -20.62 8.46 6.43
C GLN A 194 -21.54 8.48 7.65
N ILE A 195 -21.02 8.80 8.83
CA ILE A 195 -21.79 8.83 10.08
C ILE A 195 -22.89 9.89 10.00
N VAL A 196 -22.57 11.10 9.54
CA VAL A 196 -23.56 12.18 9.39
C VAL A 196 -24.68 11.77 8.43
N LEU A 197 -24.34 11.17 7.29
CA LEU A 197 -25.34 10.69 6.32
C LEU A 197 -26.17 9.53 6.87
N PHE A 198 -25.58 8.64 7.66
CA PHE A 198 -26.30 7.55 8.30
C PHE A 198 -27.28 8.07 9.37
N LEU A 199 -26.89 9.06 10.16
CA LEU A 199 -27.78 9.73 11.10
C LEU A 199 -28.90 10.48 10.37
N ALA A 200 -28.60 11.14 9.25
CA ALA A 200 -29.61 11.78 8.41
C ALA A 200 -30.60 10.77 7.82
N PHE A 201 -30.12 9.59 7.39
CA PHE A 201 -30.96 8.47 6.96
C PHE A 201 -31.94 8.06 8.07
N LEU A 202 -31.45 7.80 9.29
CA LEU A 202 -32.30 7.44 10.42
C LEU A 202 -33.32 8.54 10.74
N GLY A 203 -32.86 9.79 10.86
CA GLY A 203 -33.72 10.94 11.15
C GLY A 203 -34.81 11.13 10.10
N SER A 204 -34.47 11.07 8.80
CA SER A 204 -35.44 11.18 7.72
C SER A 204 -36.49 10.07 7.78
N THR A 205 -36.06 8.83 8.05
CA THR A 205 -36.98 7.68 8.17
C THR A 205 -37.99 7.89 9.29
N PHE A 206 -37.57 8.40 10.46
CA PHE A 206 -38.49 8.70 11.56
C PHE A 206 -39.43 9.87 11.26
N ILE A 207 -38.95 10.93 10.60
CA ILE A 207 -39.76 12.09 10.23
C ILE A 207 -40.87 11.68 9.26
N PHE A 208 -40.53 10.91 8.23
CA PHE A 208 -41.51 10.40 7.27
C PHE A 208 -42.46 9.37 7.89
N ALA A 209 -41.99 8.53 8.81
CA ALA A 209 -42.86 7.59 9.54
C ALA A 209 -43.85 8.30 10.47
N ALA A 210 -43.47 9.44 11.07
CA ALA A 210 -44.35 10.21 11.95
C ALA A 210 -45.35 11.11 11.18
N GLY A 211 -45.10 11.37 9.91
CA GLY A 211 -45.96 12.16 9.02
C GLY A 211 -46.81 11.34 8.04
N ALA A 212 -46.62 10.02 7.99
CA ALA A 212 -47.40 9.05 7.20
C ALA A 212 -48.60 8.54 8.01
#